data_AF-I6QLF8-F1
#
_entry.id   AF-I6QLF8-F1
#
_cell.length_a   1.000
_cell.length_b   1.000
_cell.length_c   1.000
_cell.angle_alpha   90.00
_cell.angle_beta   90.00
_cell.angle_gamma   90.00
#
_symmetry.space_group_name_H-M   'P 1'
#
loop_
_entity.id
_entity.type
_entity.pdbx_description
1 polymer ?
#
loop_
_entity_poly.entity_id
_entity_poly.type
_entity_poly.pdbx_seq_one_letter_code
_entity_poly.pdbx_strand_id
1 'polypeptide(L)' 'PILDHRADLLRPFTVTKTLGLWDVTCTVKGGGVSGQVGAIRLGISRALQNWEPGLRPYLKA' A
#
# COMPACT_ATOMS: atom_id res chain seq x y z
N PRO A 1 0.47 -17.22 -7.53
CA PRO A 1 1.74 -16.68 -6.98
C PRO A 1 2.06 -15.23 -7.40
N ILE A 2 1.94 -14.85 -8.69
CA ILE A 2 2.24 -13.47 -9.14
C ILE A 2 1.05 -12.51 -9.03
N LEU A 3 -0.19 -13.03 -9.15
CA LEU A 3 -1.40 -12.21 -9.13
C LEU A 3 -1.78 -11.73 -7.71
N ASP A 4 -1.55 -12.56 -6.68
CA ASP A 4 -1.95 -12.24 -5.31
C ASP A 4 -1.19 -11.03 -4.74
N HIS A 5 0.11 -10.91 -5.07
CA HIS A 5 0.95 -9.81 -4.60
C HIS A 5 0.51 -8.43 -5.13
N ARG A 6 0.01 -8.37 -6.36
CA ARG A 6 -0.50 -7.12 -6.94
C ARG A 6 -1.80 -6.67 -6.28
N ALA A 7 -2.69 -7.61 -5.98
CA ALA A 7 -3.93 -7.30 -5.28
C ALA A 7 -3.65 -6.72 -3.87
N ASP A 8 -2.65 -7.28 -3.17
CA ASP A 8 -2.23 -6.78 -1.86
C ASP A 8 -1.65 -5.36 -1.90
N LEU A 9 -0.85 -5.04 -2.92
CA LEU A 9 -0.27 -3.70 -3.11
C LEU A 9 -1.34 -2.64 -3.37
N LEU A 10 -2.40 -3.00 -4.10
CA LEU A 10 -3.46 -2.07 -4.49
C LEU A 10 -4.52 -1.89 -3.40
N ARG A 11 -4.57 -2.77 -2.39
CA ARG A 11 -5.55 -2.72 -1.30
C ARG A 11 -5.71 -1.33 -0.66
N PRO A 12 -4.64 -0.58 -0.30
CA PRO A 12 -4.77 0.75 0.30
C PRO A 12 -5.50 1.76 -0.61
N PHE A 13 -5.28 1.67 -1.92
CA PHE A 13 -5.94 2.54 -2.90
C PHE A 13 -7.40 2.15 -3.12
N THR A 14 -7.70 0.85 -3.10
CA THR A 14 -9.08 0.34 -3.23
C THR A 14 -9.94 0.76 -2.04
N VAL A 15 -9.44 0.61 -0.81
CA VAL A 15 -10.21 0.95 0.41
C VAL A 15 -10.42 2.46 0.57
N THR A 16 -9.46 3.27 0.11
CA THR A 16 -9.57 4.73 0.14
C THR A 16 -10.26 5.31 -1.11
N LYS A 17 -10.63 4.46 -2.08
CA LYS A 17 -11.18 4.87 -3.39
C LYS A 17 -10.30 5.87 -4.15
N THR A 18 -8.98 5.73 -4.01
CA THR A 18 -7.99 6.63 -4.64
C THR A 18 -7.21 5.97 -5.78
N LEU A 19 -7.74 4.88 -6.32
CA LEU A 19 -7.10 4.09 -7.36
C LEU A 19 -6.96 4.92 -8.66
N GLY A 20 -5.74 5.04 -9.16
CA GLY A 20 -5.42 5.85 -10.35
C GLY A 20 -5.21 7.34 -10.10
N LEU A 21 -5.31 7.82 -8.84
CA LEU A 21 -5.08 9.22 -8.50
C LEU A 21 -3.62 9.54 -8.14
N TRP A 22 -2.83 8.53 -7.81
CA TRP A 22 -1.50 8.70 -7.23
C TRP A 22 -0.44 7.91 -7.99
N ASP A 23 0.72 8.52 -8.18
CA ASP A 23 1.93 7.83 -8.61
C ASP A 23 2.78 7.46 -7.38
N VAL A 24 3.35 6.26 -7.38
CA VAL A 24 4.03 5.68 -6.22
C VAL A 24 5.42 5.21 -6.62
N THR A 25 6.42 5.94 -6.15
CA THR A 25 7.82 5.51 -6.23
C THR A 25 8.27 4.99 -4.87
N CYS A 26 8.66 3.73 -4.80
CA CYS A 26 9.16 3.12 -3.56
C CYS A 26 10.36 2.21 -3.82
N THR A 27 11.25 2.11 -2.82
CA THR A 27 12.42 1.22 -2.85
C THR A 27 12.36 0.30 -1.64
N VAL A 28 12.54 -1.00 -1.87
CA VAL A 28 12.65 -2.00 -0.80
C VAL A 28 13.96 -2.76 -0.94
N LYS A 29 14.53 -3.17 0.19
CA LYS A 29 15.79 -3.93 0.26
C LYS A 29 15.67 -5.03 1.30
N GLY A 30 16.21 -6.21 0.99
CA GLY A 30 16.16 -7.39 1.86
C GLY A 30 14.83 -8.16 1.82
N GLY A 31 14.77 -9.27 2.56
CA GLY A 31 13.58 -10.12 2.68
C GLY A 31 13.28 -10.98 1.44
N GLY A 32 12.12 -11.65 1.45
CA GLY A 32 11.55 -12.37 0.31
C GLY A 32 10.36 -11.63 -0.30
N VAL A 33 9.80 -12.16 -1.40
CA VAL A 33 8.73 -11.50 -2.19
C VAL A 33 7.53 -11.09 -1.34
N SER A 34 7.04 -11.97 -0.47
CA SER A 34 5.91 -11.68 0.42
C SER A 34 6.20 -10.59 1.45
N GLY A 35 7.41 -10.59 2.03
CA GLY A 35 7.86 -9.57 2.97
C GLY A 35 7.99 -8.20 2.32
N GLN A 36 8.49 -8.16 1.09
CA GLN A 36 8.61 -6.92 0.31
C GLN A 36 7.24 -6.33 -0.03
N VAL A 37 6.28 -7.15 -0.46
CA VAL A 37 4.89 -6.72 -0.72
C VAL A 37 4.25 -6.12 0.52
N GLY A 38 4.40 -6.78 1.68
CA GLY A 38 3.90 -6.27 2.96
C GLY A 38 4.54 -4.94 3.36
N ALA A 39 5.85 -4.79 3.15
CA ALA A 39 6.58 -3.55 3.43
C ALA A 39 6.11 -2.39 2.55
N ILE A 40 5.94 -2.62 1.24
CA ILE A 40 5.44 -1.60 0.31
C ILE A 40 4.01 -1.18 0.68
N ARG A 41 3.12 -2.16 0.92
CA ARG A 41 1.73 -1.90 1.33
C ARG A 41 1.66 -1.03 2.58
N LEU A 42 2.45 -1.36 3.60
CA LEU A 42 2.50 -0.58 4.84
C LEU A 42 3.05 0.84 4.62
N GLY A 43 4.08 0.98 3.77
CA GLY A 43 4.63 2.28 3.38
C GLY A 43 3.58 3.18 2.73
N ILE A 44 2.82 2.63 1.77
CA ILE A 44 1.72 3.34 1.10
C ILE A 44 0.64 3.76 2.10
N SER A 45 0.20 2.84 2.98
CA SER A 45 -0.81 3.16 4.00
C SER A 45 -0.37 4.29 4.93
N ARG A 46 0.92 4.37 5.27
CA ARG A 46 1.46 5.47 6.09
C ARG A 46 1.52 6.78 5.32
N ALA A 47 1.93 6.75 4.06
CA ALA A 47 1.96 7.93 3.20
C ALA A 47 0.56 8.54 3.02
N LEU A 48 -0.46 7.70 2.75
CA LEU A 48 -1.85 8.14 2.62
C LEU A 48 -2.40 8.72 3.93
N GLN A 49 -2.05 8.14 5.09
CA GLN A 49 -2.44 8.68 6.40
C GLN A 49 -1.79 10.02 6.72
N ASN A 50 -0.54 10.23 6.28
CA ASN A 50 0.15 11.50 6.47
C ASN A 50 -0.43 12.61 5.58
N TRP A 51 -0.90 12.26 4.39
CA TRP A 51 -1.58 13.19 3.49
C TRP A 51 -2.98 13.55 4.00
N GLU A 52 -3.79 12.54 4.30
CA GLU A 52 -5.16 12.71 4.77
C GLU A 52 -5.37 11.89 6.05
N PRO A 53 -5.24 12.51 7.24
CA PRO A 53 -5.39 11.81 8.52
C PRO A 53 -6.75 11.11 8.70
N GLY A 54 -7.78 11.59 8.00
CA GLY A 54 -9.12 10.97 7.96
C GLY A 54 -9.16 9.58 7.33
N LEU A 55 -8.12 9.16 6.59
CA LEU A 55 -8.05 7.83 5.97
C LEU A 55 -7.60 6.73 6.94
N ARG A 56 -7.13 7.07 8.14
CA ARG A 56 -6.63 6.12 9.14
C ARG A 56 -7.60 4.99 9.50
N PRO A 57 -8.93 5.20 9.64
CA PRO A 57 -9.87 4.10 9.91
C PRO A 57 -9.89 3.04 8.81
N TYR A 58 -9.72 3.45 7.55
CA TYR A 58 -9.74 2.57 6.38
C TYR A 58 -8.42 1.82 6.15
N LEU A 59 -7.33 2.30 6.74
CA LEU A 59 -5.96 1.83 6.50
C LEU A 59 -5.37 1.03 7.69
N LYS A 60 -6.17 0.72 8.72
CA LYS A 60 -5.75 0.02 9.94
C LYS A 60 -5.79 -1.51 9.84
N ALA A 61 -6.32 -2.06 8.74
CA ALA A 61 -6.60 -3.49 8.53
C ALA A 61 -5.50 -4.25 7.78
#